data_AF-A0A7T1I5J2-F1
#
_entry.id   AF-A0A7T1I5J2-F1
#
_cell.length_a   1.000
_cell.length_b   1.000
_cell.length_c   1.000
_cell.angle_alpha   90.00
_cell.angle_beta   90.00
_cell.angle_gamma   90.00
#
_symmetry.space_group_name_H-M   'P 1'
#
loop_
_entity.id
_entity.type
_entity.pdbx_description
1 polymer ?
#
loop_
_entity_poly.entity_id
_entity_poly.type
_entity_poly.pdbx_seq_one_letter_code
_entity_poly.pdbx_strand_id
1 'polypeptide(L)'
;MTSRSPETCNTDRTLPLNPVSTQRSRLVLFGRALPVIAALSLLAPPVVLSQTLVAAETRQGAPQRGNPEERLKLSPAQAKELFTARQAMERRGIQVRQEILQKTRPCIDQAQNLQALGACKRSQRQAYASLMEKERQEMRDLLQKMGISVPERPAGPARRHQGKPAS
;
A
#
# COMPACT_ATOMS: atom_id res chain seq x y z
N MET A 1 9.90 15.80 -45.56
CA MET A 1 9.30 14.52 -45.13
C MET A 1 9.02 14.59 -43.63
N THR A 2 7.73 14.72 -43.34
CA THR A 2 6.95 14.64 -42.08
C THR A 2 7.64 14.45 -40.72
N SER A 3 7.41 15.45 -39.86
CA SER A 3 7.50 15.40 -38.39
C SER A 3 6.53 14.38 -37.80
N ARG A 4 6.99 13.50 -36.91
CA ARG A 4 6.12 12.67 -36.05
C ARG A 4 5.98 13.32 -34.68
N SER A 5 4.78 13.79 -34.38
CA SER A 5 4.36 14.23 -33.04
C SER A 5 4.44 13.09 -32.03
N PRO A 6 4.80 13.35 -30.77
CA PRO A 6 4.62 12.39 -29.69
C PRO A 6 3.14 12.31 -29.32
N GLU A 7 2.58 11.11 -29.49
CA GLU A 7 1.24 10.78 -29.02
C GLU A 7 1.17 10.99 -27.51
N THR A 8 0.43 12.02 -27.12
CA THR A 8 -0.01 12.27 -25.76
C THR A 8 -0.81 11.07 -25.25
N CYS A 9 -0.45 10.54 -24.08
CA CYS A 9 -1.34 9.70 -23.26
C CYS A 9 -2.58 10.55 -22.91
N ASN A 10 -3.54 10.58 -23.81
CA ASN A 10 -4.82 11.22 -23.64
C ASN A 10 -5.79 10.12 -23.17
N THR A 11 -6.06 10.06 -21.87
CA THR A 11 -7.18 9.28 -21.33
C THR A 11 -8.10 10.22 -20.59
N ASP A 12 -8.68 11.16 -21.35
CA ASP A 12 -9.98 11.72 -21.04
C ASP A 12 -11.03 10.79 -21.63
N ARG A 13 -11.42 9.79 -20.85
CA ARG A 13 -12.59 8.96 -21.13
C ARG A 13 -13.41 8.88 -19.86
N THR A 14 -14.18 9.94 -19.64
CA THR A 14 -15.41 9.91 -18.85
C THR A 14 -16.28 8.80 -19.42
N LEU A 15 -16.36 7.67 -18.72
CA LEU A 15 -17.37 6.65 -18.99
C LEU A 15 -18.27 6.49 -17.76
N PRO A 16 -19.58 6.36 -17.98
CA PRO A 16 -20.60 6.54 -16.95
C PRO A 16 -20.61 5.41 -15.92
N LEU A 17 -20.90 5.82 -14.69
CA LEU A 17 -21.34 5.01 -13.56
C LEU A 17 -22.41 4.01 -14.02
N ASN A 18 -22.06 2.73 -14.07
CA ASN A 18 -23.05 1.66 -14.12
C ASN A 18 -23.33 1.17 -12.68
N PRO A 19 -24.60 1.04 -12.28
CA PRO A 19 -24.97 0.64 -10.93
C PRO A 19 -24.64 -0.84 -10.67
N VAL A 20 -24.19 -1.08 -9.43
CA VAL A 20 -23.97 -2.39 -8.82
C VAL A 20 -25.23 -3.25 -8.95
N SER A 21 -25.17 -4.23 -9.84
CA SER A 21 -26.18 -5.29 -9.94
C SER A 21 -26.05 -6.20 -8.71
N THR A 22 -27.01 -6.05 -7.81
CA THR A 22 -27.18 -6.87 -6.61
C THR A 22 -27.68 -8.26 -7.03
N GLN A 23 -26.79 -9.22 -7.27
CA GLN A 23 -27.18 -10.62 -7.41
C GLN A 23 -27.36 -11.25 -6.03
N ARG A 24 -28.63 -11.32 -5.63
CA ARG A 24 -29.14 -12.02 -4.45
C ARG A 24 -29.32 -13.50 -4.84
N SER A 25 -28.26 -14.29 -4.75
CA SER A 25 -28.36 -15.74 -5.01
C SER A 25 -28.84 -16.47 -3.76
N ARG A 26 -29.95 -17.18 -3.96
CA ARG A 26 -30.74 -17.91 -2.98
C ARG A 26 -29.94 -19.02 -2.32
N LEU A 27 -30.04 -19.12 -1.00
CA LEU A 27 -29.77 -20.33 -0.23
C LEU A 27 -30.59 -21.48 -0.82
N VAL A 28 -29.89 -22.51 -1.28
CA VAL A 28 -30.48 -23.82 -1.54
C VAL A 28 -29.98 -24.75 -0.43
N LEU A 29 -30.86 -25.03 0.54
CA LEU A 29 -30.70 -26.15 1.46
C LEU A 29 -30.86 -27.43 0.64
N PHE A 30 -29.78 -28.20 0.49
CA PHE A 30 -29.87 -29.63 0.26
C PHE A 30 -29.28 -30.35 1.46
N GLY A 31 -30.17 -30.99 2.21
CA GLY A 31 -29.83 -31.88 3.31
C GLY A 31 -29.52 -33.30 2.82
N ARG A 32 -28.87 -34.05 3.72
CA ARG A 32 -28.57 -35.50 3.71
C ARG A 32 -27.48 -35.88 2.69
N ALA A 33 -26.49 -36.71 2.98
CA ALA A 33 -26.28 -37.67 4.06
C ALA A 33 -24.76 -37.83 4.31
N LEU A 34 -24.39 -38.10 5.55
CA LEU A 34 -23.07 -38.64 5.92
C LEU A 34 -22.92 -40.05 5.32
N PRO A 35 -21.76 -40.35 4.75
CA PRO A 35 -21.11 -41.60 5.07
C PRO A 35 -19.73 -41.37 5.70
N VAL A 36 -19.58 -41.99 6.86
CA VAL A 36 -18.32 -42.38 7.50
C VAL A 36 -17.48 -43.11 6.45
N ILE A 37 -16.32 -42.56 6.08
CA ILE A 37 -15.26 -43.32 5.42
C ILE A 37 -14.12 -43.46 6.42
N ALA A 38 -13.84 -44.72 6.70
CA ALA A 38 -12.87 -45.22 7.62
C ALA A 38 -11.43 -44.89 7.21
N ALA A 39 -10.61 -44.80 8.25
CA ALA A 39 -9.16 -44.80 8.31
C ALA A 39 -8.39 -45.31 7.08
N LEU A 40 -7.43 -44.48 6.64
CA LEU A 40 -6.17 -44.94 6.06
C LEU A 40 -5.06 -44.01 6.59
N SER A 41 -4.51 -44.43 7.72
CA SER A 41 -3.27 -43.91 8.29
C SER A 41 -2.12 -44.29 7.34
N LEU A 42 -1.60 -43.33 6.59
CA LEU A 42 -0.32 -43.46 5.90
C LEU A 42 0.66 -42.44 6.46
N LEU A 43 1.71 -43.02 7.05
CA LEU A 43 2.94 -42.44 7.55
C LEU A 43 3.41 -41.22 6.73
N ALA A 44 3.37 -40.04 7.35
CA ALA A 44 4.24 -38.93 6.96
C ALA A 44 5.42 -38.89 7.96
N PRO A 45 6.67 -38.94 7.52
CA PRO A 45 7.82 -38.78 8.42
C PRO A 45 7.80 -37.37 9.02
N PRO A 46 8.19 -37.20 10.29
CA PRO A 46 8.33 -35.87 10.88
C PRO A 46 9.45 -35.13 10.14
N VAL A 47 9.07 -34.11 9.39
CA VAL A 47 10.02 -33.09 8.93
C VAL A 47 10.56 -32.43 10.19
N VAL A 48 11.77 -32.81 10.59
CA VAL A 48 12.53 -32.14 11.63
C VAL A 48 12.80 -30.72 11.12
N LEU A 49 11.97 -29.77 11.57
CA LEU A 49 12.25 -28.34 11.48
C LEU A 49 13.43 -28.07 12.42
N SER A 50 14.65 -28.27 11.91
CA SER A 50 15.87 -27.76 12.52
C SER A 50 15.77 -26.24 12.57
N GLN A 51 15.36 -25.73 13.73
CA GLN A 51 15.43 -24.32 14.09
C GLN A 51 16.90 -23.92 14.17
N THR A 52 17.49 -23.58 13.03
CA THR A 52 18.71 -22.79 13.01
C THR A 52 18.33 -21.37 13.42
N LEU A 53 18.41 -21.12 14.73
CA LEU A 53 18.54 -19.79 15.29
C LEU A 53 19.83 -19.18 14.73
N VAL A 54 19.77 -18.65 13.51
CA VAL A 54 20.77 -17.71 13.04
C VAL A 54 20.57 -16.47 13.89
N ALA A 55 21.45 -16.34 14.88
CA ALA A 55 21.67 -15.13 15.64
C ALA A 55 21.80 -13.98 14.65
N ALA A 56 20.75 -13.16 14.55
CA ALA A 56 20.79 -11.91 13.83
C ALA A 56 21.75 -10.99 14.58
N GLU A 57 22.99 -10.99 14.12
CA GLU A 57 24.03 -10.05 14.49
C GLU A 57 23.51 -8.64 14.20
N THR A 58 22.96 -8.00 15.24
CA THR A 58 22.49 -6.63 15.18
C THR A 58 23.69 -5.72 15.01
N ARG A 59 24.07 -5.42 13.77
CA ARG A 59 24.90 -4.27 13.47
C ARG A 59 24.12 -3.00 13.81
N GLN A 60 24.43 -2.50 15.00
CA GLN A 60 24.10 -1.19 15.50
C GLN A 60 24.53 -0.11 14.49
N GLY A 61 23.57 0.71 14.12
CA GLY A 61 23.75 1.82 13.19
C GLY A 61 22.42 2.42 12.75
N ALA A 62 21.40 2.37 13.60
CA ALA A 62 20.18 3.14 13.38
C ALA A 62 20.45 4.57 13.88
N PRO A 63 20.30 5.62 13.04
CA PRO A 63 20.28 6.98 13.55
C PRO A 63 19.14 7.07 14.55
N GLN A 64 19.41 7.57 15.76
CA GLN A 64 18.42 7.89 16.77
C GLN A 64 17.36 8.81 16.13
N ARG A 65 16.29 8.20 15.61
CA ARG A 65 15.03 8.86 15.37
C ARG A 65 14.50 9.25 16.74
N GLY A 66 14.01 10.48 16.84
CA GLY A 66 13.65 11.18 18.06
C GLY A 66 13.01 10.32 19.14
N ASN A 67 13.27 10.74 20.36
CA ASN A 67 12.87 10.10 21.61
C ASN A 67 11.47 9.46 21.51
N PRO A 68 11.34 8.12 21.57
CA PRO A 68 10.04 7.45 21.55
C PRO A 68 9.22 7.69 22.82
N GLU A 69 9.75 8.44 23.80
CA GLU A 69 9.12 8.69 25.10
C GLU A 69 8.09 9.82 25.13
N GLU A 70 7.98 10.64 24.08
CA GLU A 70 6.75 11.42 23.89
C GLU A 70 5.69 10.54 23.23
N ARG A 71 5.43 9.38 23.83
CA ARG A 71 4.22 8.60 23.55
C ARG A 71 3.07 9.51 23.91
N LEU A 72 2.50 10.15 22.89
CA LEU A 72 1.23 10.86 22.95
C LEU A 72 0.30 10.12 23.90
N LYS A 73 0.09 10.68 25.11
CA LYS A 73 -0.79 10.11 26.12
C LYS A 73 -2.21 10.36 25.66
N LEU A 74 -2.71 9.46 24.82
CA LEU A 74 -4.08 9.49 24.32
C LEU A 74 -5.03 9.00 25.41
N SER A 75 -6.15 9.69 25.59
CA SER A 75 -7.26 9.13 26.35
C SER A 75 -7.80 7.87 25.66
N PRO A 76 -8.46 6.94 26.39
CA PRO A 76 -9.05 5.75 25.78
C PRO A 76 -10.03 6.05 24.64
N ALA A 77 -10.78 7.16 24.76
CA ALA A 77 -11.69 7.63 23.73
C ALA A 77 -10.95 8.06 22.46
N GLN A 78 -9.90 8.89 22.58
CA GLN A 78 -9.05 9.31 21.46
C GLN A 78 -8.36 8.13 20.79
N ALA A 79 -7.88 7.15 21.58
CA ALA A 79 -7.23 5.95 21.04
C ALA A 79 -8.20 5.11 20.19
N LYS A 80 -9.45 4.94 20.65
CA LYS A 80 -10.50 4.23 19.91
C LYS A 80 -10.87 4.95 18.62
N GLU A 81 -11.02 6.27 18.67
CA GLU A 81 -11.33 7.09 17.50
C GLU A 81 -10.20 7.02 16.45
N LEU A 82 -8.96 7.20 16.89
CA LEU A 82 -7.78 7.11 16.04
C LEU A 82 -7.64 5.72 15.38
N PHE A 83 -7.90 4.65 16.13
CA PHE A 83 -7.88 3.29 15.58
C PHE A 83 -8.96 3.10 14.50
N THR A 84 -10.19 3.54 14.78
CA THR A 84 -11.32 3.43 13.85
C THR A 84 -11.04 4.21 12.56
N ALA A 85 -10.51 5.43 12.69
CA ALA A 85 -10.13 6.26 11.56
C ALA A 85 -9.00 5.63 10.73
N ARG A 86 -7.97 5.08 11.38
CA ARG A 86 -6.87 4.34 10.71
C ARG A 86 -7.39 3.14 9.94
N GLN A 87 -8.29 2.36 10.53
CA GLN A 87 -8.87 1.21 9.86
C GLN A 87 -9.68 1.63 8.63
N ALA A 88 -10.46 2.72 8.73
CA ALA A 88 -11.22 3.25 7.61
C ALA A 88 -10.32 3.82 6.50
N MET A 89 -9.24 4.52 6.86
CA MET A 89 -8.22 4.98 5.91
C MET A 89 -7.55 3.81 5.21
N GLU A 90 -7.10 2.79 5.93
CA GLU A 90 -6.42 1.63 5.34
C GLU A 90 -7.33 0.87 4.37
N ARG A 91 -8.60 0.66 4.73
CA ARG A 91 -9.58 0.02 3.83
C ARG A 91 -9.76 0.80 2.52
N ARG A 92 -9.89 2.12 2.59
CA ARG A 92 -9.97 2.99 1.40
C ARG A 92 -8.65 3.00 0.62
N GLY A 93 -7.52 3.04 1.33
CA GLY A 93 -6.18 2.98 0.75
C GLY A 93 -5.95 1.72 -0.08
N ILE A 94 -6.39 0.55 0.40
CA ILE A 94 -6.33 -0.70 -0.36
C ILE A 94 -7.05 -0.59 -1.70
N GLN A 95 -8.27 -0.04 -1.71
CA GLN A 95 -9.05 0.14 -2.94
C GLN A 95 -8.33 1.06 -3.92
N VAL A 96 -7.84 2.21 -3.46
CA VAL A 96 -7.10 3.16 -4.32
C VAL A 96 -5.81 2.53 -4.86
N ARG A 97 -5.08 1.76 -4.04
CA ARG A 97 -3.87 1.05 -4.50
C ARG A 97 -4.19 0.02 -5.58
N GLN A 98 -5.31 -0.70 -5.46
CA GLN A 98 -5.77 -1.61 -6.51
C GLN A 98 -6.11 -0.86 -7.80
N GLU A 99 -6.80 0.27 -7.72
CA GLU A 99 -7.10 1.10 -8.89
C GLU A 99 -5.83 1.62 -9.58
N ILE A 100 -4.83 2.07 -8.81
CA ILE A 100 -3.54 2.48 -9.36
C ILE A 100 -2.91 1.32 -10.14
N LEU A 101 -2.91 0.12 -9.58
CA LEU A 101 -2.35 -1.06 -10.24
C LEU A 101 -3.13 -1.43 -11.50
N GLN A 102 -4.46 -1.45 -11.44
CA GLN A 102 -5.32 -1.74 -12.60
C GLN A 102 -5.12 -0.74 -13.73
N LYS A 103 -4.95 0.55 -13.42
CA LYS A 103 -4.69 1.61 -14.41
C LYS A 103 -3.28 1.55 -14.98
N THR A 104 -2.28 1.19 -14.17
CA THR A 104 -0.86 1.24 -14.57
C THR A 104 -0.37 -0.02 -15.28
N ARG A 105 -0.97 -1.18 -14.98
CA ARG A 105 -0.64 -2.46 -15.64
C ARG A 105 -0.69 -2.39 -17.18
N PRO A 106 -1.79 -1.97 -17.83
CA PRO A 106 -1.83 -1.91 -19.29
C PRO A 106 -0.81 -0.93 -19.88
N CYS A 107 -0.50 0.18 -19.20
CA CYS A 107 0.53 1.14 -19.63
C CYS A 107 1.91 0.46 -19.71
N ILE A 108 2.25 -0.31 -18.68
CA ILE A 108 3.53 -1.04 -18.62
C ILE A 108 3.56 -2.14 -19.68
N ASP A 109 2.46 -2.91 -19.81
CA ASP A 109 2.37 -4.02 -20.76
C ASP A 109 2.46 -3.56 -22.23
N GLN A 110 1.99 -2.34 -22.53
CA GLN A 110 2.00 -1.76 -23.88
C GLN A 110 3.23 -0.87 -24.16
N ALA A 111 4.13 -0.71 -23.19
CA ALA A 111 5.29 0.17 -23.35
C ALA A 111 6.27 -0.38 -24.40
N GLN A 112 6.39 0.31 -25.53
CA GLN A 112 7.23 -0.14 -26.65
C GLN A 112 8.73 0.15 -26.46
N ASN A 113 9.09 1.00 -25.50
CA ASN A 113 10.48 1.39 -25.25
C ASN A 113 10.69 1.87 -23.81
N LEU A 114 11.96 2.07 -23.44
CA LEU A 114 12.36 2.50 -22.09
C LEU A 114 11.80 3.87 -21.70
N GLN A 115 11.62 4.78 -22.66
CA GLN A 115 11.06 6.11 -22.40
C GLN A 115 9.58 6.00 -22.01
N ALA A 116 8.79 5.22 -22.75
CA ALA A 116 7.39 4.94 -22.47
C ALA A 116 7.23 4.23 -21.12
N LEU A 117 8.04 3.20 -20.85
CA LEU A 117 8.06 2.51 -19.56
C LEU A 117 8.38 3.47 -18.40
N GLY A 118 9.36 4.37 -18.61
CA GLY A 118 9.72 5.40 -17.65
C GLY A 118 8.57 6.36 -17.35
N ALA A 119 7.78 6.73 -18.37
CA ALA A 119 6.60 7.57 -18.21
C ALA A 119 5.51 6.85 -17.38
N CYS A 120 5.20 5.58 -17.69
CA CYS A 120 4.25 4.78 -16.91
C CYS A 120 4.66 4.69 -15.43
N LYS A 121 5.94 4.41 -15.15
CA LYS A 121 6.46 4.35 -13.78
C LYS A 121 6.42 5.69 -13.06
N ARG A 122 6.65 6.82 -13.76
CA ARG A 122 6.53 8.16 -13.17
C ARG A 122 5.08 8.46 -12.78
N SER A 123 4.13 8.17 -13.67
CA SER A 123 2.69 8.34 -13.40
C SER A 123 2.25 7.49 -12.20
N GLN A 124 2.66 6.22 -12.15
CA GLN A 124 2.40 5.34 -11.01
C GLN A 124 2.94 5.93 -9.70
N ARG A 125 4.20 6.40 -9.69
CA ARG A 125 4.80 7.04 -8.50
C ARG A 125 4.05 8.29 -8.06
N GLN A 126 3.62 9.12 -9.00
CA GLN A 126 2.82 10.32 -8.71
C GLN A 126 1.47 9.95 -8.08
N ALA A 127 0.80 8.91 -8.59
CA ALA A 127 -0.45 8.42 -8.03
C ALA A 127 -0.27 7.94 -6.58
N TYR A 128 0.76 7.13 -6.29
CA TYR A 128 1.07 6.74 -4.92
C TYR A 128 1.44 7.93 -4.02
N ALA A 129 2.21 8.89 -4.53
CA ALA A 129 2.56 10.10 -3.79
C ALA A 129 1.31 10.91 -3.40
N SER A 130 0.35 11.03 -4.31
CA SER A 130 -0.92 11.72 -4.05
C SER A 130 -1.76 11.00 -2.98
N LEU A 131 -1.82 9.66 -3.02
CA LEU A 131 -2.48 8.86 -1.99
C LEU A 131 -1.86 9.10 -0.61
N MET A 132 -0.53 9.05 -0.53
CA MET A 132 0.21 9.25 0.72
C MET A 132 0.09 10.68 1.26
N GLU A 133 -0.03 11.68 0.39
CA GLU A 133 -0.29 13.06 0.83
C GLU A 133 -1.70 13.20 1.39
N LYS A 134 -2.69 12.61 0.72
CA LYS A 134 -4.08 12.62 1.18
C LYS A 134 -4.23 11.93 2.53
N GLU A 135 -3.69 10.72 2.69
CA GLU A 135 -3.70 10.01 3.97
C GLU A 135 -3.02 10.80 5.09
N ARG A 136 -1.93 11.50 4.77
CA ARG A 136 -1.25 12.37 5.74
C ARG A 136 -2.13 13.55 6.13
N GLN A 137 -2.77 14.20 5.16
CA GLN A 137 -3.65 15.31 5.44
C GLN A 137 -4.83 14.88 6.31
N GLU A 138 -5.50 13.78 5.96
CA GLU A 138 -6.60 13.22 6.75
C GLU A 138 -6.16 12.90 8.19
N MET A 139 -4.95 12.34 8.36
CA MET A 139 -4.39 12.08 9.69
C MET A 139 -4.09 13.38 10.45
N ARG A 140 -3.51 14.40 9.79
CA ARG A 140 -3.23 15.70 10.40
C ARG A 140 -4.52 16.36 10.89
N ASP A 141 -5.54 16.38 10.05
CA ASP A 141 -6.84 16.96 10.38
C ASP A 141 -7.49 16.25 11.56
N LEU A 142 -7.39 14.91 11.60
CA LEU A 142 -7.89 14.10 12.73
C LEU A 142 -7.14 14.41 14.03
N LEU A 143 -5.81 14.46 13.99
CA LEU A 143 -5.00 14.79 15.18
C LEU A 143 -5.29 16.21 15.67
N GLN A 144 -5.41 17.18 14.76
CA GLN A 144 -5.75 18.55 15.10
C GLN A 144 -7.13 18.66 15.76
N LYS A 145 -8.14 17.94 15.25
CA LYS A 145 -9.48 17.86 15.89
C LYS A 145 -9.43 17.30 17.30
N MET A 146 -8.51 16.36 17.56
CA MET A 146 -8.32 15.77 18.89
C MET A 146 -7.40 16.60 19.80
N GLY A 147 -6.93 17.78 19.35
CA GLY A 147 -6.01 18.63 20.12
C GLY A 147 -4.59 18.08 20.24
N ILE A 148 -4.22 17.14 19.36
CA ILE A 148 -2.91 16.50 19.35
C ILE A 148 -1.95 17.30 18.46
N SER A 149 -0.78 17.67 19.00
CA SER A 149 0.27 18.32 18.21
C SER A 149 0.77 17.39 17.12
N VAL A 150 0.68 17.84 15.87
CA VAL A 150 1.26 17.13 14.73
C VAL A 150 2.76 17.45 14.68
N PRO A 151 3.66 16.45 14.71
CA PRO A 151 5.08 16.71 14.54
C PRO A 151 5.35 17.27 13.14
N GLU A 152 5.95 18.45 13.09
CA GLU A 152 6.40 19.06 11.85
C GLU A 152 7.54 18.22 11.28
N ARG A 153 7.48 17.88 9.98
CA ARG A 153 8.54 17.05 9.39
C ARG A 153 9.84 17.84 9.40
N PRO A 154 10.95 17.32 9.95
CA PRO A 154 12.24 17.93 9.73
C PRO A 154 12.52 17.91 8.23
N ALA A 155 12.92 19.06 7.69
CA ALA A 155 13.42 19.16 6.32
C ALA A 155 14.57 18.15 6.17
N GLY A 156 14.36 17.10 5.38
CA GLY A 156 15.37 16.07 5.17
C GLY A 156 16.68 16.70 4.66
N PRO A 157 17.85 16.13 4.98
CA PRO A 157 19.12 16.68 4.53
C PRO A 157 19.08 16.82 3.01
N ALA A 158 19.25 18.05 2.52
CA ALA A 158 19.44 18.33 1.10
C ALA A 158 20.54 17.39 0.62
N ARG A 159 20.23 16.49 -0.33
CA ARG A 159 21.20 15.54 -0.88
C ARG A 159 22.37 16.35 -1.42
N ARG A 160 23.47 16.40 -0.67
CA ARG A 160 24.76 16.91 -1.16
C ARG A 160 25.16 16.02 -2.32
N HIS A 161 25.02 16.54 -3.53
CA HIS A 161 25.74 16.05 -4.69
C HIS A 161 27.24 16.25 -4.42
N GLN A 162 27.88 15.29 -3.75
CA GLN A 162 29.33 15.16 -3.79
C GLN A 162 29.70 14.49 -5.11
N GLY A 163 29.61 15.27 -6.20
CA GLY A 163 30.37 14.98 -7.42
C GLY A 163 31.81 15.43 -7.16
N LYS A 164 32.68 14.48 -6.84
CA LYS A 164 34.12 14.72 -6.87
C LYS A 164 34.54 14.60 -8.35
N PRO A 165 35.01 15.67 -9.03
CA PRO A 165 35.61 15.51 -10.33
C PRO A 165 36.90 14.69 -10.15
N ALA A 166 37.01 13.59 -10.89
CA ALA A 166 38.28 12.89 -11.04
C ALA A 166 39.23 13.82 -11.80
N SER A 167 40.37 14.11 -11.19
CA SER A 167 41.56 14.64 -11.86
C SER A 167 42.36 13.48 -12.43
#